data_AF-A0A7W1B4Z6-F1
#
_entry.id   AF-A0A7W1B4Z6-F1
#
_cell.length_a   1.000
_cell.length_b   1.000
_cell.length_c   1.000
_cell.angle_alpha   90.00
_cell.angle_beta   90.00
_cell.angle_gamma   90.00
#
_symmetry.space_group_name_H-M   'P 1'
#
loop_
_entity.id
_entity.type
_entity.pdbx_description
1 polymer ?
#
loop_
_entity_poly.entity_id
_entity_poly.type
_entity_poly.pdbx_seq_one_letter_code
_entity_poly.pdbx_strand_id
1 'polypeptide(L)'
;MTGTQESFELAHEADVGAIRRRLTTLATDAGLDETATGQAALIATELGTNVVKHAGVGGALIGRVTVGERPGVAIVVWDRGRGMNLEACLTDGMSTTGTAGGGLGAVA
;
A
#
# COMPACT_ATOMS: atom_id res chain seq x y z
N MET A 1 10.24 1.55 -13.33
CA MET A 1 9.42 2.69 -12.88
C MET A 1 9.91 3.91 -13.66
N THR A 2 9.17 4.37 -14.66
CA THR A 2 9.66 5.40 -15.60
C THR A 2 8.84 6.70 -15.53
N GLY A 3 8.05 6.89 -14.47
CA GLY A 3 7.23 8.09 -14.24
C GLY A 3 7.58 8.80 -12.94
N THR A 4 7.10 10.04 -12.80
CA THR A 4 7.22 10.85 -11.58
C THR A 4 6.68 10.09 -10.37
N GLN A 5 7.43 10.14 -9.27
CA GLN A 5 7.04 9.53 -7.99
C GLN A 5 6.86 10.62 -6.94
N GLU A 6 5.90 10.39 -6.04
CA GLU A 6 5.56 11.28 -4.94
C GLU A 6 5.82 10.58 -3.62
N SER A 7 6.54 11.27 -2.74
CA SER A 7 6.85 10.80 -1.39
C SER A 7 5.84 11.31 -0.37
N PHE A 8 5.47 10.46 0.57
CA PHE A 8 4.60 10.78 1.69
C PHE A 8 5.28 10.38 2.99
N GLU A 9 5.19 11.22 4.01
CA GLU A 9 5.46 10.81 5.38
C GLU A 9 4.25 10.08 5.94
N LEU A 10 4.49 9.05 6.76
CA LEU A 10 3.44 8.29 7.44
C LEU A 10 3.68 8.37 8.94
N ALA A 11 2.88 9.18 9.64
CA ALA A 11 2.94 9.31 11.10
C ALA A 11 1.54 9.32 11.75
N HIS A 12 0.49 9.66 11.00
CA HIS A 12 -0.87 9.80 11.50
C HIS A 12 -1.88 9.11 10.57
N GLU A 13 -3.07 8.80 11.09
CA GLU A 13 -4.14 8.17 10.30
C GLU A 13 -4.56 9.00 9.08
N ALA A 14 -4.43 10.33 9.16
CA ALA A 14 -4.69 11.23 8.03
C ALA A 14 -3.77 10.94 6.83
N ASP A 15 -2.54 10.50 7.08
CA ASP A 15 -1.55 10.20 6.05
C ASP A 15 -1.94 8.93 5.27
N VAL A 16 -2.53 7.94 5.96
CA VAL A 16 -3.10 6.73 5.35
C VAL A 16 -4.20 7.12 4.35
N GLY A 17 -5.06 8.06 4.74
CA GLY A 17 -6.08 8.61 3.85
C GLY A 17 -5.48 9.33 2.64
N ALA A 18 -4.35 10.03 2.82
CA ALA A 18 -3.66 10.73 1.74
C ALA A 18 -3.07 9.77 0.71
N ILE A 19 -2.31 8.77 1.15
CA ILE A 19 -1.70 7.79 0.24
C ILE A 19 -2.76 6.96 -0.50
N ARG A 20 -3.87 6.59 0.17
CA ARG A 20 -4.99 5.89 -0.44
C ARG A 20 -5.58 6.70 -1.59
N ARG A 21 -5.98 7.95 -1.31
CA ARG A 21 -6.56 8.84 -2.34
C ARG A 21 -5.59 9.03 -3.50
N ARG A 22 -4.30 9.23 -3.23
CA ARG A 22 -3.32 9.44 -4.30
C ARG A 22 -3.17 8.22 -5.19
N LEU A 23 -3.04 7.04 -4.61
CA LEU A 23 -2.89 5.80 -5.37
C LEU A 23 -4.16 5.50 -6.18
N THR A 24 -5.35 5.73 -5.62
CA THR A 24 -6.63 5.64 -6.34
C THR A 24 -6.65 6.57 -7.55
N THR A 25 -6.33 7.86 -7.38
CA THR A 25 -6.26 8.81 -8.51
C THR A 25 -5.30 8.34 -9.60
N LEU A 26 -4.10 7.89 -9.22
CA LEU A 26 -3.12 7.41 -10.18
C LEU A 26 -3.57 6.12 -10.90
N ALA A 27 -4.30 5.24 -10.22
CA ALA A 27 -4.84 4.02 -10.82
C ALA A 27 -5.91 4.36 -11.85
N THR A 28 -6.85 5.23 -11.50
CA THR A 28 -7.87 5.74 -12.43
C THR A 28 -7.22 6.43 -13.63
N ASP A 29 -6.25 7.30 -13.40
CA ASP A 29 -5.58 8.01 -14.49
C ASP A 29 -4.72 7.09 -15.39
N ALA A 30 -4.27 5.96 -14.87
CA ALA A 30 -3.55 4.93 -15.63
C ALA A 30 -4.51 4.00 -16.40
N GLY A 31 -5.83 4.21 -16.29
CA GLY A 31 -6.84 3.44 -17.02
C GLY A 31 -7.18 2.09 -16.38
N LEU A 32 -6.87 1.91 -15.09
CA LEU A 32 -7.27 0.69 -14.37
C LEU A 32 -8.79 0.67 -14.17
N ASP A 33 -9.36 -0.53 -14.18
CA ASP A 33 -10.79 -0.71 -13.91
C ASP A 33 -11.13 -0.44 -12.43
N GLU A 34 -12.42 -0.44 -12.12
CA GLU A 34 -12.93 -0.17 -10.78
C GLU A 34 -12.44 -1.19 -9.75
N THR A 35 -12.31 -2.46 -10.15
CA THR A 35 -11.84 -3.54 -9.27
C THR A 35 -10.38 -3.33 -8.90
N ALA A 36 -9.51 -3.11 -9.88
CA ALA A 36 -8.09 -2.88 -9.67
C ALA A 36 -7.83 -1.56 -8.94
N THR A 37 -8.63 -0.52 -9.21
CA THR A 37 -8.58 0.75 -8.47
C THR A 37 -8.98 0.57 -7.00
N GLY A 38 -10.00 -0.24 -6.72
CA GLY A 38 -10.42 -0.60 -5.37
C GLY A 38 -9.37 -1.42 -4.62
N GLN A 39 -8.73 -2.38 -5.31
CA GLN A 39 -7.61 -3.16 -4.76
C GLN A 39 -6.43 -2.25 -4.39
N ALA A 40 -6.06 -1.30 -5.25
CA ALA A 40 -5.00 -0.35 -4.95
C ALA A 40 -5.33 0.48 -3.69
N ALA A 41 -6.57 0.95 -3.55
CA ALA A 41 -7.01 1.68 -2.37
C ALA A 41 -6.90 0.84 -1.08
N LEU A 42 -7.28 -0.44 -1.14
CA LEU A 42 -7.16 -1.35 -0.01
C LEU A 42 -5.69 -1.57 0.39
N ILE A 43 -4.83 -1.88 -0.58
CA ILE A 43 -3.39 -2.08 -0.38
C ILE A 43 -2.74 -0.85 0.28
N ALA A 44 -3.02 0.35 -0.22
CA ALA A 44 -2.51 1.58 0.39
C ALA A 44 -3.00 1.77 1.83
N THR A 45 -4.25 1.42 2.10
CA THR A 45 -4.83 1.52 3.44
C THR A 45 -4.15 0.56 4.41
N GLU A 46 -3.96 -0.69 4.02
CA GLU A 46 -3.32 -1.71 4.85
C GLU A 46 -1.85 -1.41 5.11
N LEU A 47 -1.08 -1.09 4.07
CA LEU A 47 0.33 -0.75 4.21
C LEU A 47 0.52 0.49 5.12
N GLY A 48 -0.26 1.55 4.89
CA GLY A 48 -0.18 2.76 5.72
C GLY A 48 -0.60 2.52 7.17
N THR A 49 -1.69 1.76 7.37
CA THR A 49 -2.17 1.41 8.71
C THR A 49 -1.14 0.59 9.46
N ASN A 50 -0.47 -0.34 8.79
CA ASN A 50 0.56 -1.16 9.41
C ASN A 50 1.72 -0.29 9.93
N VAL A 51 2.17 0.70 9.15
CA VAL A 51 3.21 1.63 9.60
C VAL A 51 2.76 2.43 10.82
N VAL A 52 1.62 3.11 10.73
CA VAL A 52 1.13 3.99 11.80
C VAL A 52 0.87 3.20 13.10
N LYS A 53 0.30 2.00 13.02
CA LYS A 53 -0.04 1.20 14.20
C LYS A 53 1.14 0.45 14.82
N HIS A 54 2.08 -0.04 14.01
CA HIS A 54 3.11 -0.97 14.49
C HIS A 54 4.51 -0.37 14.55
N ALA A 55 4.83 0.59 13.68
CA ALA A 55 6.14 1.23 13.63
C ALA A 55 6.13 2.70 14.10
N GLY A 56 4.97 3.35 14.09
CA GLY A 56 4.77 4.74 14.52
C GLY A 56 5.13 5.76 13.43
N VAL A 57 6.32 5.63 12.81
CA VAL A 57 6.76 6.52 11.72
C VAL A 57 7.39 5.74 10.56
N GLY A 58 7.12 6.22 9.35
CA GLY A 58 7.66 5.68 8.11
C GLY A 58 7.40 6.59 6.92
N GLY A 59 7.40 6.03 5.72
CA GLY A 59 7.08 6.76 4.52
C GLY A 59 6.56 5.87 3.40
N ALA A 60 6.03 6.52 2.37
CA ALA A 60 5.58 5.87 1.15
C ALA A 60 6.10 6.60 -0.08
N LEU A 61 6.31 5.84 -1.15
CA LEU A 61 6.63 6.34 -2.48
C LEU A 61 5.60 5.78 -3.45
N ILE A 62 4.90 6.66 -4.13
CA ILE A 62 3.78 6.31 -5.01
C ILE A 62 4.04 6.86 -6.39
N GLY A 63 3.76 6.08 -7.44
CA GLY A 63 3.86 6.57 -8.81
C GLY A 63 3.21 5.65 -9.82
N ARG A 64 3.08 6.15 -11.06
CA ARG A 64 2.67 5.30 -12.19
C ARG A 64 3.85 4.46 -12.65
N VAL A 65 3.54 3.27 -13.12
CA VAL A 65 4.51 2.34 -13.69
C VAL A 65 3.97 1.77 -14.99
N THR A 66 4.89 1.23 -15.79
CA THR A 66 4.55 0.41 -16.94
C THR A 66 5.34 -0.87 -16.83
N VAL A 67 4.66 -2.01 -16.89
CA VAL A 67 5.28 -3.35 -16.86
C VAL A 67 5.05 -3.99 -18.22
N GLY A 68 6.11 -4.05 -19.03
CA GLY A 68 5.96 -4.33 -20.46
C GLY A 68 5.15 -3.22 -21.13
N GLU A 69 4.00 -3.56 -21.71
CA GLU A 69 3.06 -2.60 -22.30
C GLU A 69 1.87 -2.26 -21.39
N ARG A 70 1.80 -2.83 -20.18
CA ARG A 70 0.67 -2.65 -19.28
C ARG A 70 0.90 -1.45 -18.35
N PRO A 71 0.07 -0.39 -18.39
CA PRO A 71 0.12 0.68 -17.42
C PRO A 71 -0.34 0.19 -16.05
N GLY A 72 0.17 0.80 -14.99
CA GLY A 72 -0.08 0.40 -13.62
C GLY A 72 0.27 1.50 -12.64
N VAL A 73 0.10 1.19 -11.35
CA VAL A 73 0.57 2.01 -10.25
C VAL A 73 1.47 1.16 -9.34
N ALA A 74 2.40 1.82 -8.67
CA ALA A 74 3.22 1.21 -7.65
C ALA A 74 3.20 2.04 -6.38
N ILE A 75 3.23 1.33 -5.27
CA ILE A 75 3.42 1.87 -3.94
C ILE A 75 4.55 1.10 -3.26
N VAL A 76 5.49 1.82 -2.68
CA VAL A 76 6.52 1.28 -1.80
C VAL A 76 6.33 1.93 -0.46
N VAL A 77 6.24 1.14 0.61
CA VAL A 77 6.10 1.63 1.98
C VAL A 77 7.27 1.10 2.80
N TRP A 78 7.83 1.95 3.65
CA TRP A 78 8.91 1.59 4.57
C TRP A 78 8.65 2.17 5.95
N ASP A 79 9.19 1.51 6.96
CA ASP A 79 9.19 1.96 8.34
C ASP A 79 10.54 1.68 9.01
N ARG A 80 10.75 2.28 10.19
CA ARG A 80 11.94 2.03 11.03
C ARG A 80 11.58 1.25 12.30
N GLY A 81 10.53 0.44 12.23
CA GLY A 81 10.08 -0.41 13.32
C GLY A 81 11.07 -1.54 13.63
N ARG A 82 10.72 -2.33 14.63
CA ARG A 82 11.52 -3.45 15.19
C ARG A 82 11.70 -4.66 14.24
N GLY A 83 11.30 -4.53 12.98
CA GLY A 83 11.31 -5.60 11.97
C GLY A 83 10.00 -6.42 11.95
N MET A 84 9.81 -7.19 10.87
CA MET A 84 8.68 -8.11 10.68
C MET A 84 9.19 -9.56 10.74
N ASN A 85 8.53 -10.42 11.52
CA ASN A 85 8.75 -11.87 11.41
C ASN A 85 7.94 -12.39 10.20
N LEU A 86 8.59 -12.41 9.04
CA LEU A 86 8.00 -12.81 7.75
C LEU A 86 7.38 -14.21 7.79
N GLU A 87 8.00 -15.14 8.51
CA GLU A 87 7.52 -16.52 8.62
C GLU A 87 6.20 -16.56 9.41
N ALA A 88 6.11 -15.82 10.52
CA ALA A 88 4.86 -15.69 11.28
C ALA A 88 3.73 -14.94 10.54
N CYS A 89 4.07 -14.05 9.60
CA CYS A 89 3.08 -13.30 8.80
C CYS A 89 2.51 -14.11 7.62
N LEU A 90 3.22 -15.14 7.15
CA LEU A 90 2.86 -15.92 5.96
C LEU A 90 2.24 -17.29 6.28
N THR A 91 2.46 -17.83 7.49
CA THR A 91 2.12 -19.24 7.78
C THR A 91 0.64 -19.48 8.13
N ASP A 92 -0.10 -18.57 8.76
CA ASP A 92 -1.54 -18.73 8.96
C ASP A 92 -2.14 -17.51 9.66
N GLY A 93 -3.19 -16.92 9.09
CA GLY A 93 -4.30 -16.26 9.80
C GLY A 93 -4.01 -15.13 10.81
N MET A 94 -2.76 -14.72 11.03
CA MET A 94 -2.38 -13.64 11.93
C MET A 94 -2.60 -12.29 11.25
N SER A 95 -3.87 -11.98 11.02
CA SER A 95 -4.38 -10.61 11.04
C SER A 95 -4.03 -10.07 12.42
N THR A 96 -3.03 -9.19 12.50
CA THR A 96 -2.73 -8.47 13.73
C THR A 96 -3.89 -7.54 14.02
N THR A 97 -4.87 -8.07 14.75
CA THR A 97 -6.01 -7.35 15.33
C THR A 97 -6.94 -6.65 14.32
N GLY A 98 -7.93 -7.39 13.82
CA GLY A 98 -9.28 -6.84 13.60
C GLY A 98 -9.61 -6.29 12.22
N THR A 99 -8.84 -6.57 11.18
CA THR A 99 -9.27 -6.33 9.79
C THR A 99 -9.57 -7.66 9.09
N ALA A 100 -10.67 -7.69 8.34
CA ALA A 100 -11.14 -8.84 7.57
C ALA A 100 -9.98 -9.38 6.71
N GLY A 101 -9.56 -10.61 7.01
CA GLY A 101 -8.36 -11.24 6.47
C GLY A 101 -8.42 -11.54 4.98
N GLY A 102 -8.24 -10.50 4.15
CA GLY A 102 -8.03 -10.61 2.70
C GLY A 102 -6.75 -9.92 2.19
N GLY A 103 -6.10 -9.11 3.02
CA GLY A 103 -5.08 -8.14 2.61
C GLY A 103 -3.82 -8.69 1.93
N LEU A 104 -3.36 -9.86 2.36
CA LEU A 104 -2.20 -10.52 1.76
C LEU A 104 -2.57 -11.53 0.66
N GLY A 105 -3.86 -11.83 0.50
CA GLY A 105 -4.36 -12.74 -0.55
C GLY A 105 -4.48 -12.11 -1.93
N ALA A 106 -4.32 -10.78 -2.03
CA ALA A 106 -4.38 -10.04 -3.29
C ALA A 106 -2.99 -9.82 -3.92
N VAL A 107 -1.91 -10.27 -3.26
CA VAL A 107 -0.54 -10.19 -3.76
C VAL A 107 -0.10 -11.59 -4.18
N ALA A 108 -0.57 -12.03 -5.35
CA ALA A 108 -0.05 -13.19 -6.09
C ALA A 108 -0.07 -12.87 -7.58
#